data_AF-A0A8S4P3N9-F1
#
_entry.id   AF-A0A8S4P3N9-F1
#
_cell.length_a   1.000
_cell.length_b   1.000
_cell.length_c   1.000
_cell.angle_alpha   90.00
_cell.angle_beta   90.00
_cell.angle_gamma   90.00
#
_symmetry.space_group_name_H-M   'P 1'
#
loop_
_entity.id
_entity.type
_entity.pdbx_description
1 polymer ?
#
loop_
_entity_poly.entity_id
_entity_poly.type
_entity_poly.pdbx_seq_one_letter_code
_entity_poly.pdbx_strand_id
1 'polypeptide(L)'
;MCFMFHGGSVNNQRVFVVTENTRTQSLRVVQESFRERYPDRPPPARSTILRNVRKYQEAGTSLNLNKGNSGRRRTGRFEENVKRVRTRLVENPRDTSARRNGIGPQATFNRITRLDLRWHPYQMRVRHKLLPGDMP
;
A
#
# COMPACT_ATOMS: atom_id res chain seq x y z
N MET A 1 3.31 33.81 17.85
CA MET A 1 3.86 32.60 17.18
C MET A 1 2.71 31.75 16.67
N CYS A 2 2.42 31.82 15.36
CA CYS A 2 1.30 31.12 14.73
C CYS A 2 1.84 29.86 14.05
N PHE A 3 1.68 28.68 14.68
CA PHE A 3 2.00 27.41 14.04
C PHE A 3 0.91 27.07 13.02
N MET A 4 1.11 27.49 11.77
CA MET A 4 0.25 27.08 10.66
C MET A 4 0.57 25.63 10.28
N PHE A 5 -0.18 24.68 10.85
CA PHE A 5 -0.20 23.29 10.41
C PHE A 5 -0.91 23.18 9.05
N HIS A 6 -0.17 23.46 7.98
CA HIS A 6 -0.61 23.18 6.63
C HIS A 6 -0.61 21.65 6.40
N GLY A 7 -1.77 21.11 6.03
CA GLY A 7 -1.87 19.75 5.49
C GLY A 7 -2.15 18.64 6.51
N GLY A 8 -3.27 18.72 7.24
CA GLY A 8 -3.80 17.56 7.96
C GLY A 8 -4.14 16.41 6.99
N SER A 9 -3.58 15.23 7.24
CA SER A 9 -3.90 13.98 6.51
C SER A 9 -5.42 13.78 6.39
N VAL A 10 -5.90 13.22 5.27
CA VAL A 10 -7.35 12.95 5.02
C VAL A 10 -8.00 12.17 6.17
N ASN A 11 -7.24 11.34 6.88
CA ASN A 11 -7.73 10.64 8.06
C ASN A 11 -8.05 11.60 9.22
N ASN A 12 -7.22 12.63 9.45
CA ASN A 12 -7.42 13.62 10.50
C ASN A 12 -8.68 14.45 10.24
N GLN A 13 -8.94 14.78 8.97
CA GLN A 13 -10.18 15.47 8.57
C GLN A 13 -11.42 14.63 8.88
N ARG A 14 -11.38 13.32 8.61
CA ARG A 14 -12.50 12.41 8.91
C ARG A 14 -12.75 12.26 10.40
N VAL A 15 -11.67 12.08 11.18
CA VAL A 15 -11.77 12.00 12.65
C VAL A 15 -12.42 13.28 13.18
N PHE A 16 -11.93 14.45 12.77
CA PHE A 16 -12.49 15.73 13.18
C PHE A 16 -14.00 15.83 12.89
N VAL A 17 -14.41 15.52 11.66
CA VAL A 17 -15.83 15.58 11.25
C VAL A 17 -16.71 14.66 12.10
N VAL A 18 -16.24 13.45 12.39
CA VAL A 18 -16.99 12.49 13.23
C VAL A 18 -17.09 13.01 14.66
N THR A 19 -15.97 13.45 15.26
CA THR A 19 -15.93 13.98 16.62
C THR A 19 -16.84 15.20 16.78
N GLU A 20 -16.77 16.16 15.85
CA GLU A 20 -17.61 17.35 15.89
C GLU A 20 -19.10 17.03 15.71
N ASN A 21 -19.43 16.07 14.84
CA ASN A 21 -20.82 15.66 14.65
C ASN A 21 -21.37 14.93 15.87
N THR A 22 -20.56 14.10 16.54
CA THR A 22 -20.97 13.44 17.79
C THR A 22 -21.20 14.45 18.90
N ARG A 23 -20.41 15.52 18.97
CA ARG A 23 -20.54 16.59 19.97
C ARG A 23 -21.75 17.48 19.74
N THR A 24 -21.96 17.93 18.51
CA THR A 24 -22.92 19.00 18.19
C THR A 24 -24.22 18.50 17.59
N GLN A 25 -24.21 17.30 16.99
CA GLN A 25 -25.33 16.70 16.25
C GLN A 25 -25.90 17.59 15.13
N SER A 26 -25.17 18.62 14.70
CA SER A 26 -25.59 19.59 13.70
C SER A 26 -24.63 19.63 12.52
N LEU A 27 -25.11 19.21 11.35
CA LEU A 27 -24.30 19.18 10.12
C LEU A 27 -23.80 20.57 9.71
N ARG A 28 -24.57 21.62 10.00
CA ARG A 28 -24.19 23.01 9.68
C ARG A 28 -22.99 23.44 10.52
N VAL A 29 -23.06 23.22 11.82
CA VAL A 29 -21.98 23.57 12.76
C VAL A 29 -20.71 22.79 12.41
N VAL A 30 -20.83 21.50 12.08
CA VAL A 30 -19.68 20.70 11.63
C VAL A 30 -19.03 21.29 10.38
N GLN A 31 -19.81 21.75 9.40
CA GLN A 31 -19.28 22.36 8.18
C GLN A 31 -18.63 23.74 8.43
N GLU A 32 -19.20 24.54 9.33
CA GLU A 32 -18.64 25.83 9.76
C GLU A 32 -17.30 25.61 10.49
N SER A 33 -17.28 24.77 11.54
CA SER A 33 -16.06 24.39 12.26
C SER A 33 -15.00 23.76 11.36
N PHE A 34 -15.41 23.03 10.32
CA PHE A 34 -14.47 22.47 9.34
C PHE A 34 -13.80 23.56 8.50
N ARG A 35 -14.53 24.59 8.06
CA ARG A 35 -13.97 25.72 7.30
C ARG A 35 -12.95 26.49 8.13
N GLU A 36 -13.25 26.71 9.41
CA GLU A 36 -12.35 27.38 10.35
C GLU A 36 -11.06 26.57 10.56
N ARG A 37 -11.18 25.25 10.70
CA ARG A 37 -10.04 24.36 10.96
C ARG A 37 -9.20 24.06 9.73
N TYR A 38 -9.81 24.00 8.54
CA TYR A 38 -9.19 23.61 7.28
C TYR A 38 -9.55 24.62 6.17
N PRO A 39 -9.00 25.85 6.20
CA PRO A 39 -9.38 26.91 5.26
C PRO A 39 -9.03 26.57 3.79
N ASP A 40 -7.98 25.77 3.57
CA ASP A 40 -7.53 25.36 2.22
C ASP A 40 -8.42 24.30 1.55
N ARG A 41 -9.46 23.81 2.24
CA ARG A 41 -10.29 22.70 1.76
C ARG A 41 -11.77 23.03 1.89
N PRO A 42 -12.59 22.71 0.88
CA PRO A 42 -14.03 22.82 1.02
C PRO A 42 -14.55 21.83 2.06
N PRO A 43 -15.57 22.20 2.85
CA PRO A 43 -16.18 21.29 3.81
C PRO A 43 -16.83 20.10 3.09
N PRO A 44 -16.83 18.90 3.70
CA PRO A 44 -17.43 17.73 3.11
C PRO A 44 -18.95 17.87 2.96
N ALA A 45 -19.50 17.23 1.94
CA ALA A 45 -20.95 17.16 1.73
C ALA A 45 -21.66 16.44 2.89
N ARG A 46 -22.92 16.79 3.13
CA ARG A 46 -23.76 16.19 4.19
C ARG A 46 -23.76 14.65 4.16
N SER A 47 -23.94 14.07 2.97
CA SER A 47 -23.89 12.62 2.75
C SER A 47 -22.56 12.00 3.17
N THR A 48 -21.45 12.70 2.95
CA THR A 48 -20.11 12.24 3.34
C THR A 48 -19.93 12.28 4.85
N ILE A 49 -20.40 13.34 5.51
CA ILE A 49 -20.38 13.46 6.98
C ILE A 49 -21.16 12.30 7.61
N LEU A 50 -22.42 12.11 7.18
CA LEU A 50 -23.27 11.03 7.68
C LEU A 50 -22.68 9.65 7.44
N ARG A 51 -22.11 9.40 6.25
CA ARG A 51 -21.44 8.14 5.94
C ARG A 51 -20.23 7.88 6.85
N ASN A 52 -19.44 8.91 7.15
CA ASN A 52 -18.29 8.77 8.05
C ASN A 52 -18.74 8.49 9.49
N VAL A 53 -19.78 9.18 9.97
CA VAL A 53 -20.36 8.96 11.30
C VAL A 53 -20.94 7.56 11.42
N ARG A 54 -21.76 7.14 10.45
CA ARG A 54 -22.32 5.79 10.40
C ARG A 54 -21.22 4.74 10.42
N LYS A 55 -20.19 4.89 9.57
CA LYS A 55 -19.05 3.99 9.55
C LYS A 55 -18.35 3.91 10.91
N TYR A 56 -18.17 5.05 11.58
CA TYR A 56 -17.54 5.09 12.89
C TYR A 56 -18.40 4.41 13.95
N GLN A 57 -19.72 4.60 13.92
CA GLN A 57 -20.65 3.92 14.84
C GLN A 57 -20.68 2.41 14.61
N GLU A 58 -20.67 1.95 13.35
CA GLU A 58 -20.73 0.52 13.02
C GLU A 58 -19.41 -0.22 13.24
N ALA A 59 -18.28 0.38 12.83
CA ALA A 59 -16.98 -0.30 12.78
C ALA A 59 -15.92 0.29 13.72
N GLY A 60 -16.23 1.35 14.47
CA GLY A 60 -15.30 2.01 15.40
C GLY A 60 -14.11 2.71 14.74
N THR A 61 -14.12 2.91 13.42
CA THR A 61 -12.94 3.40 12.70
C THR A 61 -13.24 4.44 11.62
N SER A 62 -12.45 5.51 11.64
CA SER A 62 -12.42 6.56 10.61
C SER A 62 -11.42 6.27 9.48
N LEU A 63 -10.66 5.18 9.58
CA LEU A 63 -9.64 4.81 8.60
C LEU A 63 -10.26 4.38 7.27
N ASN A 64 -9.58 4.65 6.16
CA ASN A 64 -9.96 4.07 4.88
C ASN A 64 -9.55 2.58 4.80
N LEU A 65 -10.41 1.68 5.29
CA LEU A 65 -10.19 0.22 5.27
C LEU A 65 -9.92 -0.37 3.87
N ASN A 66 -10.37 0.32 2.82
CA ASN A 66 -10.14 -0.11 1.44
C ASN A 66 -8.78 0.32 0.89
N LYS A 67 -8.02 1.16 1.62
CA LYS A 67 -6.69 1.61 1.20
C LYS A 67 -5.75 0.40 1.14
N GLY A 68 -5.23 0.12 -0.06
CA GLY A 68 -4.37 -1.06 -0.31
C GLY A 68 -5.13 -2.35 -0.63
N ASN A 69 -6.43 -2.40 -0.36
CA ASN A 69 -7.31 -3.55 -0.62
C ASN A 69 -8.27 -3.30 -1.80
N SER A 70 -8.04 -2.24 -2.57
CA SER A 70 -8.85 -1.89 -3.73
C SER A 70 -8.50 -2.75 -4.96
N GLY A 71 -9.52 -3.25 -5.64
CA GLY A 71 -9.40 -3.96 -6.91
C GLY A 71 -9.54 -5.49 -6.80
N ARG A 72 -9.38 -6.19 -7.93
CA ARG A 72 -9.51 -7.66 -8.01
C ARG A 72 -8.43 -8.34 -7.18
N ARG A 73 -8.84 -9.23 -6.27
CA ARG A 73 -7.92 -10.08 -5.50
C ARG A 73 -7.04 -10.89 -6.46
N ARG A 74 -5.74 -10.87 -6.23
CA ARG A 74 -4.76 -11.57 -7.07
C ARG A 74 -4.60 -13.01 -6.58
N THR A 75 -5.30 -13.93 -7.22
CA THR A 75 -5.29 -15.37 -6.90
C THR A 75 -3.95 -16.07 -7.21
N GLY A 76 -3.05 -15.46 -7.99
CA GLY A 76 -1.76 -16.08 -8.30
C GLY A 76 -0.81 -16.23 -7.10
N ARG A 77 -0.97 -15.44 -6.03
CA ARG A 77 -0.04 -15.35 -4.89
C ARG A 77 -0.51 -16.11 -3.63
N PHE A 78 -1.25 -17.20 -3.81
CA PHE A 78 -1.59 -18.08 -2.68
C PHE A 78 -0.33 -18.72 -2.08
N GLU A 79 -0.41 -19.07 -0.81
CA GLU A 79 0.69 -19.66 -0.03
C GLU A 79 1.30 -20.90 -0.72
N GLU A 80 0.47 -21.74 -1.32
CA GLU A 80 0.90 -22.91 -2.09
C GLU A 80 1.79 -22.53 -3.29
N ASN A 81 1.39 -21.50 -4.05
CA ASN A 81 2.18 -21.01 -5.18
C ASN A 81 3.49 -20.38 -4.72
N VAL A 82 3.48 -19.66 -3.60
CA VAL A 82 4.69 -19.08 -3.01
C VAL A 82 5.67 -20.17 -2.62
N LYS A 83 5.20 -21.23 -1.96
CA LYS A 83 6.00 -22.41 -1.61
C LYS A 83 6.57 -23.08 -2.85
N ARG A 84 5.74 -23.34 -3.87
CA ARG A 84 6.18 -23.97 -5.12
C ARG A 84 7.28 -23.18 -5.83
N VAL A 85 7.14 -21.85 -5.91
CA VAL A 85 8.17 -20.98 -6.49
C VAL A 85 9.44 -20.97 -5.63
N ARG A 86 9.32 -20.96 -4.30
CA ARG A 86 10.46 -21.02 -3.39
C ARG A 86 11.25 -22.32 -3.59
N THR A 87 10.58 -23.48 -3.59
CA THR A 87 11.24 -24.78 -3.80
C THR A 87 12.00 -24.81 -5.12
N ARG A 88 11.38 -24.33 -6.21
CA ARG A 88 12.03 -24.27 -7.53
C ARG A 88 13.30 -23.42 -7.52
N LEU A 89 13.27 -22.25 -6.87
CA LEU A 89 14.43 -21.37 -6.79
C LEU A 89 15.55 -21.93 -5.92
N VAL A 90 15.22 -22.73 -4.90
CA VAL A 90 16.22 -23.45 -4.09
C VAL A 90 16.87 -24.57 -4.90
N GLU A 91 16.07 -25.37 -5.61
CA GLU A 91 16.57 -26.45 -6.47
C GLU A 91 17.41 -25.91 -7.63
N ASN A 92 16.97 -24.81 -8.23
CA ASN A 92 17.61 -24.20 -9.40
C ASN A 92 17.80 -22.69 -9.20
N PRO A 93 18.84 -22.25 -8.46
CA PRO A 93 19.06 -20.83 -8.16
C PRO A 93 19.29 -19.94 -9.40
N ARG A 94 19.66 -20.55 -10.53
CA ARG A 94 19.88 -19.86 -11.81
C ARG A 94 18.59 -19.67 -12.63
N ASP A 95 17.50 -20.36 -12.28
CA ASP A 95 16.18 -20.27 -12.92
C ASP A 95 15.36 -19.08 -12.42
N THR A 96 15.98 -17.91 -12.50
CA THR A 96 15.37 -16.64 -12.08
C THR A 96 14.53 -16.00 -13.17
N SER A 97 14.69 -16.49 -14.41
CA SER A 97 13.92 -16.06 -15.57
C SER A 97 12.56 -16.74 -15.58
N ALA A 98 11.50 -15.96 -15.40
CA ALA A 98 10.12 -16.43 -15.53
C ALA A 98 9.73 -16.98 -16.92
N ARG A 99 10.56 -16.80 -17.95
CA ARG A 99 10.38 -17.50 -19.24
C ARG A 99 10.78 -18.97 -19.20
N ARG A 100 11.59 -19.36 -18.21
CA ARG A 100 12.19 -20.70 -18.05
C ARG A 100 11.80 -21.38 -16.74
N ASN A 101 10.89 -20.76 -15.98
CA ASN A 101 10.53 -21.23 -14.64
C ASN A 101 9.75 -22.55 -14.64
N GLY A 102 9.06 -22.89 -15.74
CA GLY A 102 8.19 -24.06 -15.86
C GLY A 102 6.99 -24.07 -14.90
N ILE A 103 6.76 -22.97 -14.16
CA ILE A 103 5.80 -22.91 -13.05
C ILE A 103 4.92 -21.68 -13.19
N GLY A 104 3.69 -21.93 -13.65
CA GLY A 104 2.62 -20.94 -13.71
C GLY A 104 2.92 -19.71 -14.57
N PRO A 105 2.05 -18.69 -14.54
CA PRO A 105 2.20 -17.50 -15.37
C PRO A 105 3.42 -16.66 -14.99
N GLN A 106 4.16 -16.17 -15.99
CA GLN A 106 5.37 -15.35 -15.82
C GLN A 106 5.17 -14.14 -14.89
N ALA A 107 4.05 -13.42 -15.05
CA ALA A 107 3.75 -12.25 -14.23
C ALA A 107 3.56 -12.59 -12.75
N THR A 108 3.00 -13.77 -12.45
CA THR A 108 2.80 -14.26 -11.09
C THR A 108 4.13 -14.66 -10.47
N PHE A 109 4.94 -15.44 -11.19
CA PHE A 109 6.28 -15.82 -10.75
C PHE A 109 7.12 -14.59 -10.41
N ASN A 110 7.25 -13.63 -11.34
CA ASN A 110 8.04 -12.42 -11.14
C ASN A 110 7.62 -11.62 -9.89
N ARG A 111 6.30 -11.57 -9.61
CA ARG A 111 5.78 -10.90 -8.42
C ARG A 111 6.10 -11.68 -7.15
N ILE A 112 5.91 -13.00 -7.15
CA ILE A 112 6.22 -13.86 -6.00
C ILE A 112 7.72 -13.75 -5.67
N THR A 113 8.58 -13.92 -6.67
CA THR A 113 10.03 -13.81 -6.52
C THR A 113 10.43 -12.45 -5.94
N ARG A 114 9.90 -11.35 -6.48
CA ARG A 114 10.30 -9.99 -6.08
C ARG A 114 9.65 -9.49 -4.76
N LEU A 115 8.37 -9.76 -4.55
CA LEU A 115 7.59 -9.16 -3.46
C LEU A 115 7.46 -10.07 -2.24
N ASP A 116 7.21 -11.36 -2.46
CA ASP A 116 6.98 -12.34 -1.38
C ASP A 116 8.30 -12.93 -0.89
N LEU A 117 9.11 -13.43 -1.82
CA LEU A 117 10.39 -14.07 -1.49
C LEU A 117 11.53 -13.08 -1.35
N ARG A 118 11.35 -11.84 -1.84
CA ARG A 118 12.39 -10.79 -1.89
C ARG A 118 13.71 -11.32 -2.49
N TRP A 119 13.58 -12.21 -3.47
CA TRP A 119 14.71 -12.82 -4.15
C TRP A 119 15.17 -11.88 -5.26
N HIS A 120 16.34 -11.27 -5.06
CA HIS A 120 16.96 -10.35 -6.01
C HIS A 120 18.17 -11.05 -6.63
N PRO A 121 18.00 -11.74 -7.77
CA PRO A 121 19.10 -12.45 -8.38
C PRO A 121 20.08 -11.45 -8.97
N TYR A 122 21.21 -11.27 -8.31
CA TYR A 122 22.32 -10.51 -8.85
C TYR A 122 23.02 -11.36 -9.90
N GLN A 123 23.02 -10.90 -11.16
CA GLN A 123 23.84 -11.52 -12.19
C GLN A 123 25.28 -11.02 -12.00
N MET A 124 26.11 -11.78 -11.29
CA MET A 124 27.56 -11.54 -11.30
C MET A 124 28.07 -11.72 -12.73
N ARG A 125 28.49 -10.62 -13.35
CA ARG A 125 29.16 -10.62 -14.66
C ARG A 125 30.64 -10.41 -14.39
N VAL A 126 31.43 -11.48 -14.53
CA VAL A 126 32.89 -11.36 -14.52
C VAL A 126 33.29 -10.64 -15.80
N ARG A 127 33.77 -9.40 -15.67
CA ARG A 127 34.23 -8.58 -16.81
C ARG A 127 35.73 -8.64 -17.05
N HIS A 128 36.49 -9.06 -16.03
CA HIS A 128 37.94 -9.11 -16.07
C HIS A 128 38.39 -10.55 -15.82
N LYS A 129 39.32 -11.02 -16.65
CA LYS A 129 40.02 -12.28 -16.48
C LYS A 129 41.50 -11.92 -16.33
N LEU A 130 42.14 -12.40 -15.26
CA LEU A 130 43.57 -12.21 -15.08
C LEU A 130 44.31 -12.93 -16.20
N LEU A 131 45.06 -12.18 -17.00
CA LEU A 131 45.93 -12.73 -18.03
C LEU A 131 47.32 -13.02 -17.44
N PRO A 132 48.11 -13.93 -18.04
CA PRO A 132 49.43 -14.31 -17.52
C PRO A 132 50.42 -13.13 -17.33
N GLY A 133 50.19 -11.99 -17.99
CA GLY A 133 51.02 -10.78 -17.88
C GLY A 133 50.52 -9.72 -16.90
N ASP A 134 49.42 -9.99 -16.18
CA ASP A 134 48.83 -9.04 -15.21
C ASP A 134 49.37 -9.25 -13.78
N MET A 135 50.27 -10.22 -13.57
CA MET A 135 50.96 -10.42 -12.29
C MET A 135 52.15 -9.44 -12.17
N PRO A 136 52.40 -8.86 -10.98
CA PRO A 136 53.53 -7.96 -10.77
C PRO A 136 54.89 -8.65 -10.89
#